data_AF-A0A2V5MG38-F1
#
_entry.id   AF-A0A2V5MG38-F1
#
_cell.length_a   1.000
_cell.length_b   1.000
_cell.length_c   1.000
_cell.angle_alpha   90.00
_cell.angle_beta   90.00
_cell.angle_gamma   90.00
#
_symmetry.space_group_name_H-M   'P 1'
#
loop_
_entity.id
_entity.type
_entity.pdbx_description
1 polymer ?
#
loop_
_entity_poly.entity_id
_entity_poly.type
_entity_poly.pdbx_seq_one_letter_code
_entity_poly.pdbx_strand_id
1 'polypeptide(L)'
;MAKAEISWKRRTADGEKREVYAQHVGSRWKFFVRERRFDQWQALANPPAEDWLELLDAVERRVRRRLLRPEEIARVQKAIRERFPELKLP
;
A
#
# COMPACT_ATOMS: atom_id res chain seq x y z
N MET A 1 -11.19 -15.10 4.71
CA MET A 1 -10.18 -14.64 3.73
C MET A 1 -8.94 -14.23 4.51
N ALA A 2 -7.75 -14.71 4.12
CA ALA A 2 -6.50 -14.30 4.75
C ALA A 2 -6.35 -12.78 4.70
N LYS A 3 -6.18 -12.14 5.86
CA LYS A 3 -5.84 -10.71 5.93
C LYS A 3 -4.39 -10.59 5.46
N ALA A 4 -4.19 -9.90 4.35
CA ALA A 4 -2.85 -9.58 3.87
C ALA A 4 -2.40 -8.29 4.56
N GLU A 5 -1.21 -8.33 5.15
CA GLU A 5 -0.61 -7.21 5.87
C GLU A 5 0.76 -6.92 5.26
N ILE A 6 0.94 -5.68 4.83
CA ILE A 6 2.15 -5.24 4.14
C ILE A 6 2.60 -3.94 4.79
N SER A 7 3.81 -3.91 5.33
CA SER A 7 4.42 -2.69 5.85
C SER A 7 5.75 -2.40 5.16
N TRP A 8 6.07 -1.12 5.04
CA TRP A 8 7.33 -0.61 4.51
C TRP A 8 7.69 0.70 5.20
N LYS A 9 8.95 1.12 5.04
CA LYS A 9 9.44 2.40 5.54
C LYS A 9 9.68 3.31 4.35
N ARG A 10 9.17 4.53 4.43
CA ARG A 10 9.36 5.57 3.43
C ARG A 10 9.97 6.81 4.08
N ARG A 11 10.68 7.61 3.29
CA ARG A 11 11.07 8.97 3.68
C ARG A 11 10.16 9.96 2.97
N THR A 12 9.61 10.92 3.68
CA THR A 12 8.86 12.03 3.08
C THR A 12 9.82 12.98 2.38
N ALA A 13 9.27 13.93 1.61
CA ALA A 13 10.04 15.00 0.97
C ALA A 13 10.84 15.82 1.99
N ASP A 14 10.34 15.95 3.22
CA ASP A 14 10.99 16.65 4.33
C ASP A 14 12.11 15.83 5.01
N GLY A 15 12.41 14.64 4.50
CA GLY A 15 13.46 13.75 5.04
C GLY A 15 13.04 12.94 6.28
N GLU A 16 11.79 13.09 6.74
CA GLU A 16 11.28 12.34 7.88
C GLU A 16 11.02 10.88 7.51
N LYS A 17 11.47 9.95 8.36
CA LYS A 17 11.15 8.54 8.21
C LYS A 17 9.73 8.31 8.71
N ARG A 18 8.89 7.69 7.88
CA ARG A 18 7.56 7.23 8.26
C ARG A 18 7.42 5.76 7.93
N GLU A 19 6.73 5.03 8.81
CA GLU A 19 6.36 3.66 8.52
C GLU A 19 4.93 3.64 7.99
N VAL A 20 4.75 2.97 6.87
CA VAL A 20 3.46 2.79 6.22
C VAL A 20 3.06 1.33 6.36
N TYR A 21 1.79 1.11 6.66
CA TYR A 21 1.18 -0.20 6.80
C TYR A 21 -0.10 -0.23 5.98
N ALA A 22 -0.22 -1.23 5.12
CA ALA A 22 -1.39 -1.50 4.32
C ALA A 22 -2.02 -2.82 4.75
N GLN A 23 -3.31 -2.77 5.03
CA GLN A 23 -4.13 -3.92 5.41
C GLN A 23 -5.19 -4.19 4.34
N HIS A 24 -5.25 -5.43 3.88
CA HIS A 24 -6.33 -5.86 3.01
C HIS A 24 -7.57 -6.23 3.83
N VAL A 25 -8.66 -5.49 3.64
CA VAL A 25 -9.95 -5.67 4.32
C VAL A 25 -11.06 -5.84 3.28
N GLY A 26 -11.54 -7.07 3.13
CA GLY A 26 -12.59 -7.41 2.17
C GLY A 26 -12.09 -7.31 0.72
N SER A 27 -12.46 -6.22 0.05
CA SER A 27 -12.04 -5.90 -1.33
C SER A 27 -11.21 -4.62 -1.42
N ARG A 28 -10.86 -4.02 -0.29
CA ARG A 28 -10.18 -2.72 -0.24
C ARG A 28 -8.88 -2.80 0.57
N TRP A 29 -7.92 -1.99 0.19
CA TRP A 29 -6.70 -1.76 0.96
C TRP A 29 -6.87 -0.50 1.82
N LYS A 30 -6.62 -0.64 3.11
CA LYS A 30 -6.56 0.47 4.06
C LYS A 30 -5.10 0.76 4.38
N PHE A 31 -4.74 2.02 4.37
CA PHE A 31 -3.39 2.47 4.69
C PHE A 31 -3.39 3.11 6.06
N PHE A 32 -2.27 2.95 6.74
CA PHE A 32 -1.98 3.56 8.01
C PHE A 32 -0.54 4.03 8.01
N VAL A 33 -0.29 5.14 8.68
CA VAL A 33 1.05 5.72 8.78
C VAL A 33 1.37 6.00 10.25
N ARG A 34 2.66 5.92 10.57
CA ARG A 34 3.22 6.42 11.83
C ARG A 34 4.58 7.07 11.57
N GLU A 35 4.91 8.09 12.33
CA GLU A 35 6.16 8.82 12.18
C GLU A 35 7.26 8.26 13.09
N ARG A 36 6.94 8.00 14.37
CA ARG A 36 7.90 7.49 15.34
C ARG A 36 7.50 6.13 15.89
N ARG A 37 8.50 5.43 16.42
CA ARG A 37 8.28 4.23 17.24
C ARG A 37 7.50 4.69 18.48
N PHE A 38 6.37 4.03 18.77
CA PHE A 38 5.37 4.35 19.81
C PHE A 38 4.25 5.34 19.41
N ASP A 39 4.31 5.96 18.24
CA ASP A 39 3.15 6.69 17.74
C ASP A 39 2.01 5.74 17.39
N GLN A 40 0.79 6.23 17.56
CA GLN A 40 -0.41 5.51 17.12
C GLN A 40 -0.46 5.47 15.60
N TRP A 41 -0.87 4.32 15.04
CA TRP A 41 -1.14 4.19 13.62
C TRP A 41 -2.32 5.08 13.24
N GLN A 42 -2.08 6.06 12.38
CA GLN A 42 -3.11 6.93 11.87
C GLN A 42 -3.62 6.41 10.53
N ALA A 43 -4.93 6.28 10.37
CA ALA A 43 -5.52 5.86 9.11
C ALA A 43 -5.28 6.92 8.04
N LEU A 44 -4.63 6.52 6.95
CA LEU A 44 -4.34 7.40 5.81
C LEU A 44 -5.45 7.25 4.78
N ALA A 45 -6.44 8.15 4.86
CA ALA A 45 -7.63 8.11 3.99
C ALA A 45 -7.28 8.32 2.50
N ASN A 46 -6.33 9.22 2.25
CA ASN A 46 -5.84 9.57 0.91
C ASN A 46 -4.33 9.30 0.83
N PRO A 47 -3.91 8.04 0.64
CA PRO A 47 -2.51 7.71 0.43
C PRO A 47 -2.05 8.30 -0.91
N PRO A 48 -0.84 8.89 -0.96
CA PRO A 48 -0.26 9.38 -2.20
C PRO A 48 -0.02 8.23 -3.19
N ALA A 49 0.11 8.58 -4.47
CA ALA A 49 0.43 7.67 -5.57
C ALA A 49 1.59 6.72 -5.24
N GLU A 50 2.66 7.27 -4.69
CA GLU A 50 3.86 6.52 -4.30
C GLU A 50 3.57 5.37 -3.34
N ASP A 51 2.70 5.56 -2.34
CA ASP A 51 2.37 4.50 -1.39
C ASP A 51 1.55 3.38 -2.06
N TRP A 52 0.73 3.72 -3.05
CA TRP A 52 0.00 2.72 -3.83
C TRP A 52 0.92 1.93 -4.77
N LEU A 53 1.91 2.59 -5.37
CA LEU A 53 2.92 1.92 -6.20
C LEU A 53 3.78 0.97 -5.35
N GLU A 54 4.16 1.41 -4.15
CA GLU A 54 4.92 0.57 -3.21
C GLU A 54 4.10 -0.65 -2.76
N LEU A 55 2.79 -0.45 -2.54
CA LEU A 55 1.86 -1.55 -2.28
C LEU A 55 1.80 -2.52 -3.47
N LEU A 56 1.68 -2.01 -4.69
CA LEU A 56 1.60 -2.83 -5.90
C LEU A 56 2.84 -3.72 -6.05
N ASP A 57 4.04 -3.14 -5.97
CA ASP A 57 5.29 -3.90 -6.02
C ASP A 57 5.37 -4.96 -4.91
N ALA A 58 4.98 -4.60 -3.68
CA ALA A 58 4.99 -5.52 -2.55
C ALA A 58 3.96 -6.67 -2.69
N VAL A 59 2.82 -6.42 -3.35
CA VAL A 59 1.82 -7.44 -3.70
C VAL A 59 2.36 -8.34 -4.81
N GLU A 60 2.94 -7.78 -5.86
CA GLU A 60 3.56 -8.54 -6.95
C GLU A 60 4.64 -9.49 -6.44
N ARG A 61 5.55 -9.02 -5.59
CA ARG A 61 6.59 -9.85 -4.96
C ARG A 61 6.00 -11.00 -4.14
N ARG A 62 4.89 -10.77 -3.44
CA ARG A 62 4.20 -11.82 -2.65
C ARG A 62 3.45 -12.81 -3.54
N VAL A 63 2.81 -12.36 -4.62
CA VAL A 63 2.19 -13.24 -5.61
C VAL A 63 3.24 -14.13 -6.27
N ARG A 64 4.40 -13.57 -6.66
CA ARG A 64 5.54 -14.36 -7.19
C ARG A 64 6.00 -15.44 -6.21
N ARG A 65 5.91 -15.17 -4.89
CA ARG A 65 6.21 -16.13 -3.82
C ARG A 65 5.02 -17.03 -3.44
N ARG A 66 3.89 -16.97 -4.16
CA ARG A 66 2.64 -17.70 -3.88
C ARG A 66 2.03 -17.41 -2.50
N LEU A 67 2.33 -16.24 -1.92
CA LEU A 67 1.80 -15.80 -0.63
C LEU A 67 0.50 -14.99 -0.77
N LEU A 68 0.25 -14.43 -1.95
CA LEU A 68 -0.98 -13.74 -2.31
C LEU A 68 -1.50 -14.28 -3.63
N ARG A 69 -2.79 -14.06 -3.87
CA ARG A 69 -3.41 -14.46 -5.12
C ARG A 69 -3.14 -13.42 -6.22
N PRO A 70 -2.94 -13.83 -7.47
CA PRO A 70 -2.68 -12.91 -8.58
C PRO A 70 -3.76 -11.85 -8.78
N GLU A 71 -5.02 -12.12 -8.44
CA GLU A 71 -6.11 -11.15 -8.59
C GLU A 71 -5.92 -9.91 -7.71
N GLU A 72 -5.14 -10.01 -6.63
CA GLU A 72 -4.84 -8.85 -5.77
C GLU A 72 -4.02 -7.79 -6.52
N ILE A 73 -3.17 -8.18 -7.48
CA ILE A 73 -2.43 -7.24 -8.34
C ILE A 73 -3.42 -6.41 -9.15
N ALA A 74 -4.34 -7.08 -9.86
CA ALA A 74 -5.34 -6.41 -10.69
C ALA A 74 -6.25 -5.47 -9.86
N ARG A 75 -6.59 -5.85 -8.62
CA ARG A 75 -7.35 -5.00 -7.69
C ARG A 75 -6.60 -3.73 -7.31
N VAL A 76 -5.32 -3.84 -6.97
CA VAL A 76 -4.49 -2.67 -6.63
C VAL A 76 -4.32 -1.76 -7.85
N GLN A 77 -4.03 -2.31 -9.03
CA GLN A 77 -3.96 -1.54 -10.28
C GLN A 77 -5.26 -0.79 -10.59
N LYS A 78 -6.42 -1.45 -10.40
CA LYS A 78 -7.73 -0.82 -10.58
C LYS A 78 -7.92 0.34 -9.60
N ALA A 79 -7.61 0.14 -8.32
CA ALA A 79 -7.71 1.19 -7.30
C ALA A 79 -6.78 2.39 -7.60
N ILE A 80 -5.59 2.15 -8.14
CA ILE A 80 -4.68 3.20 -8.59
C ILE A 80 -5.29 3.98 -9.75
N ARG A 81 -5.79 3.31 -10.79
CA ARG A 81 -6.42 3.98 -11.95
C ARG A 81 -7.65 4.80 -11.56
N GLU A 82 -8.45 4.32 -10.62
CA GLU A 82 -9.64 5.04 -10.13
C GLU A 82 -9.27 6.30 -9.34
N ARG A 83 -8.17 6.26 -8.57
CA ARG A 83 -7.73 7.40 -7.72
C ARG A 83 -6.81 8.37 -8.45
N PHE A 84 -5.98 7.85 -9.35
CA PHE A 84 -4.93 8.57 -10.05
C PHE A 84 -5.03 8.23 -11.55
N PRO A 85 -6.06 8.72 -12.23
CA PRO A 85 -6.25 8.44 -13.65
C PRO A 85 -5.08 8.95 -14.52
N GLU A 86 -4.34 9.94 -14.03
CA GLU A 86 -3.21 10.57 -14.71
C GLU A 86 -1.90 9.77 -14.60
N LEU A 87 -1.81 8.81 -13.67
CA LEU A 87 -0.63 7.96 -13.54
C LEU A 87 -0.58 6.94 -14.68
N LYS A 88 0.47 7.01 -15.50
CA LYS A 88 0.86 5.90 -16.36
C LYS A 88 1.45 4.81 -15.49
N LEU A 89 0.66 3.78 -15.21
CA LEU A 89 1.16 2.55 -14.61
C LEU A 89 2.25 1.97 -15.53
N PRO A 90 3.41 1.55 -14.98
CA PRO A 90 4.46 0.90 -15.75
C PRO A 90 4.03 -0.46 -16.30
#